data_AF-R7GP17-F1
#
_entry.id   AF-R7GP17-F1
#
_cell.length_a   1.000
_cell.length_b   1.000
_cell.length_c   1.000
_cell.angle_alpha   90.00
_cell.angle_beta   90.00
_cell.angle_gamma   90.00
#
_symmetry.space_group_name_H-M   'P 1'
#
loop_
_entity.id
_entity.type
_entity.pdbx_description
1 polymer ?
#
loop_
_entity_poly.entity_id
_entity_poly.type
_entity_poly.pdbx_seq_one_letter_code
_entity_poly.pdbx_strand_id
1 'polypeptide(L)'
;MKKRHLRKRAYVLLGCIVVLVLGLGIYFMTRPAVSFNESTQDIEINSTYNPMSFIKKVRGNKSDVTVDNSKVNVKKLGKYKITYTLNYKNYVLNVEVVDTKKPTFKVVNKAVEVGTKVKASEFVTDIKDETKTKTYFKKDVSFDKEGTQKVTVVVEDQGGNKTEKEVNVKAVKDTKAPLLAGLQNYDTTIGSNIDFMKGITVEDDFDKNPKVSVDSSKVDFGKAGTYKVIYTTKDKSGNERKYTQTVIVNNPRPANAVAPTGEKVVYLTFDDGPSQNTQRVLDILDRYHAKATFFVTGNGQKYNYLIQEAHKRGNTIALHTYCHDYRTVYASTDAYFNDLNKVGDMVKGLIGFTPRYIRFPGGSSNTVSRHYSAGIMSNLTRMVQEKGYQYYDWNVSSGDASGNNVPTARLIANATASRNNQIMILFHDTAAKNTTVEALPKVIEHYQSLGYTFKGIDDTTFTPHQRVLN
;
A
#
# COMPACT_ATOMS: atom_id res chain seq x y z
N MET A 1 -2.57 60.10 106.46
CA MET A 1 -3.56 59.74 105.40
C MET A 1 -2.99 59.55 103.98
N LYS A 2 -1.92 60.25 103.54
CA LYS A 2 -1.38 60.14 102.15
C LYS A 2 -0.91 58.73 101.71
N LYS A 3 -0.23 57.94 102.57
CA LYS A 3 0.28 56.60 102.21
C LYS A 3 -0.80 55.57 101.84
N ARG A 4 -2.02 55.67 102.40
CA ARG A 4 -3.11 54.69 102.18
C ARG A 4 -3.82 54.90 100.82
N HIS A 5 -3.93 56.15 100.35
CA HIS A 5 -4.43 56.46 99.01
C HIS A 5 -3.43 56.11 97.90
N LEU A 6 -2.12 56.31 98.15
CA LEU A 6 -1.06 55.86 97.22
C LEU A 6 -1.06 54.34 97.04
N ARG A 7 -1.22 53.56 98.13
CA ARG A 7 -1.33 52.09 98.05
C ARG A 7 -2.57 51.63 97.29
N LYS A 8 -3.76 52.23 97.53
CA LYS A 8 -4.98 51.89 96.77
C LYS A 8 -4.83 52.19 95.27
N ARG A 9 -4.25 53.33 94.89
CA ARG A 9 -3.98 53.66 93.48
C ARG A 9 -2.96 52.68 92.85
N ALA A 10 -1.94 52.27 93.60
CA ALA A 10 -0.98 51.27 93.15
C ALA A 10 -1.62 49.88 92.93
N TYR A 11 -2.53 49.44 93.80
CA TYR A 11 -3.24 48.16 93.61
C TYR A 11 -4.21 48.18 92.42
N VAL A 12 -4.89 49.30 92.17
CA VAL A 12 -5.74 49.46 90.97
C VAL A 12 -4.89 49.47 89.69
N LEU A 13 -3.76 50.18 89.69
CA LEU A 13 -2.83 50.17 88.55
C LEU A 13 -2.26 48.77 88.29
N LEU A 14 -1.89 48.05 89.35
CA LEU A 14 -1.40 46.67 89.25
C LEU A 14 -2.48 45.72 88.72
N GLY A 15 -3.73 45.86 89.18
CA GLY A 15 -4.87 45.11 88.67
C GLY A 15 -5.13 45.36 87.19
N CYS A 16 -5.07 46.63 86.75
CA CYS A 16 -5.19 46.98 85.32
C CYS A 16 -4.06 46.38 84.48
N ILE A 17 -2.81 46.39 84.97
CA ILE A 17 -1.66 45.77 84.30
C ILE A 17 -1.87 44.25 84.18
N VAL A 18 -2.35 43.58 85.22
CA VAL A 18 -2.61 42.13 85.20
C VAL A 18 -3.70 41.79 84.17
N VAL A 19 -4.79 42.54 84.10
CA VAL A 19 -5.84 42.32 83.09
C VAL A 19 -5.31 42.59 81.68
N LEU A 20 -4.47 43.60 81.49
CA LEU A 20 -3.84 43.90 80.20
C LEU A 20 -2.86 42.80 79.78
N VAL A 21 -2.04 42.28 80.70
CA VAL A 21 -1.11 41.18 80.46
C VAL A 21 -1.86 39.87 80.19
N LEU A 22 -2.93 39.58 80.93
CA LEU A 22 -3.81 38.43 80.67
C LEU A 22 -4.54 38.57 79.35
N GLY A 23 -5.04 39.78 79.02
CA GLY A 23 -5.70 40.09 77.76
C GLY A 23 -4.74 39.97 76.57
N LEU A 24 -3.52 40.47 76.69
CA LEU A 24 -2.44 40.28 75.71
C LEU A 24 -2.05 38.80 75.61
N GLY A 25 -1.94 38.10 76.74
CA GLY A 25 -1.67 36.67 76.79
C GLY A 25 -2.73 35.85 76.06
N ILE A 26 -4.00 36.11 76.30
CA ILE A 26 -5.14 35.49 75.60
C ILE A 26 -5.16 35.89 74.12
N TYR A 27 -4.92 37.16 73.80
CA TYR A 27 -4.83 37.66 72.43
C TYR A 27 -3.72 36.96 71.63
N PHE A 28 -2.57 36.72 72.25
CA PHE A 28 -1.49 35.94 71.64
C PHE A 28 -1.81 34.43 71.65
N MET A 29 -2.44 33.87 72.68
CA MET A 29 -2.77 32.44 72.73
C MET A 29 -3.87 32.02 71.74
N THR A 30 -4.77 32.94 71.38
CA THR A 30 -5.93 32.66 70.51
C THR A 30 -5.66 32.87 69.02
N ARG A 31 -4.63 33.65 68.64
CA ARG A 31 -4.25 33.81 67.23
C ARG A 31 -3.39 32.64 66.74
N PRO A 32 -3.68 32.08 65.54
CA PRO A 32 -2.90 30.98 65.00
C PRO A 32 -1.46 31.44 64.74
N ALA A 33 -0.48 30.57 65.05
CA ALA A 33 0.93 30.92 64.88
C ALA A 33 1.35 30.96 63.40
N VAL A 34 0.57 30.35 62.51
CA VAL A 34 0.70 30.45 61.06
C VAL A 34 -0.63 30.95 60.49
N SER A 35 -0.57 31.97 59.64
CA SER A 35 -1.72 32.48 58.89
C SER A 35 -1.41 32.56 57.41
N PHE A 36 -2.41 32.30 56.57
CA PHE A 36 -2.28 32.21 55.12
C PHE A 36 -2.76 33.50 54.43
N ASN A 37 -2.33 33.71 53.19
CA ASN A 37 -2.75 34.86 52.39
C ASN A 37 -4.27 34.84 52.16
N GLU A 38 -4.81 33.65 51.94
CA GLU A 38 -6.23 33.37 51.67
C GLU A 38 -6.68 32.11 52.40
N SER A 39 -7.99 31.90 52.51
CA SER A 39 -8.58 30.71 53.15
C SER A 39 -8.49 29.45 52.29
N THR A 40 -8.42 29.62 50.96
CA THR A 40 -8.12 28.60 49.95
C THR A 40 -7.13 29.21 48.96
N GLN A 41 -6.19 28.43 48.42
CA GLN A 41 -5.26 28.92 47.41
C GLN A 41 -5.32 28.10 46.13
N ASP A 42 -5.32 28.80 45.00
CA ASP A 42 -5.38 28.18 43.68
C ASP A 42 -3.96 27.81 43.20
N ILE A 43 -3.84 26.62 42.62
CA ILE A 43 -2.61 26.11 42.02
C ILE A 43 -2.93 25.79 40.57
N GLU A 44 -2.22 26.44 39.65
CA GLU A 44 -2.38 26.16 38.23
C GLU A 44 -1.96 24.73 37.90
N ILE A 45 -2.79 24.01 37.15
CA ILE A 45 -2.51 22.64 36.72
C ILE A 45 -1.19 22.57 35.93
N ASN A 46 -0.46 21.46 36.09
CA ASN A 46 0.84 21.17 35.50
C ASN A 46 1.93 22.22 35.77
N SER A 47 1.68 23.17 36.67
CA SER A 47 2.61 24.24 37.01
C SER A 47 3.37 23.93 38.30
N THR A 48 4.56 24.52 38.45
CA THR A 48 5.29 24.50 39.70
C THR A 48 4.74 25.57 40.64
N TYR A 49 4.76 25.30 41.95
CA TYR A 49 4.31 26.25 42.96
C TYR A 49 5.20 26.18 44.20
N ASN A 50 5.29 27.30 44.92
CA ASN A 50 6.03 27.39 46.18
C ASN A 50 5.06 27.43 47.37
N PRO A 51 4.90 26.34 48.15
CA PRO A 51 3.96 26.32 49.27
C PRO A 51 4.31 27.32 50.38
N MET A 52 5.58 27.75 50.50
CA MET A 52 5.98 28.77 51.47
C MET A 52 5.50 30.18 51.09
N SER A 53 5.14 30.40 49.83
CA SER A 53 4.60 31.68 49.35
C SER A 53 3.18 31.95 49.85
N PHE A 54 2.42 30.90 50.21
CA PHE A 54 1.03 31.00 50.67
C PHE A 54 0.91 31.51 52.12
N ILE A 55 2.01 31.50 52.87
CA ILE A 55 2.03 31.96 54.26
C ILE A 55 2.11 33.49 54.29
N LYS A 56 1.10 34.12 54.90
CA LYS A 56 1.02 35.57 55.14
C LYS A 56 1.89 36.00 56.31
N LYS A 57 1.77 35.31 57.44
CA LYS A 57 2.50 35.65 58.67
C LYS A 57 2.75 34.42 59.53
N VAL A 58 3.95 34.35 60.11
CA VAL A 58 4.39 33.37 61.11
C VAL A 58 4.73 34.09 62.41
N ARG A 59 4.35 33.52 63.55
CA ARG A 59 4.79 33.98 64.87
C ARG A 59 6.00 33.16 65.31
N GLY A 60 7.19 33.67 65.00
CA GLY A 60 8.47 32.97 65.12
C GLY A 60 9.27 33.12 63.82
N ASN A 61 10.24 32.24 63.57
CA ASN A 61 10.98 32.25 62.31
C ASN A 61 10.23 31.43 61.25
N LYS A 62 10.12 31.99 60.04
CA LYS A 62 9.47 31.31 58.90
C LYS A 62 10.25 30.06 58.46
N SER A 63 11.56 30.00 58.74
CA SER A 63 12.42 28.85 58.48
C SER A 63 12.05 27.60 59.28
N ASP A 64 11.36 27.76 60.41
CA ASP A 64 11.05 26.67 61.33
C ASP A 64 9.74 25.95 60.95
N VAL A 65 9.06 26.44 59.90
CA VAL A 65 7.84 25.85 59.37
C VAL A 65 8.21 24.73 58.40
N THR A 66 7.77 23.50 58.69
CA THR A 66 7.85 22.39 57.75
C THR A 66 6.53 22.25 56.98
N VAL A 67 6.61 21.82 55.72
CA VAL A 67 5.45 21.72 54.82
C VAL A 67 5.32 20.28 54.31
N ASP A 68 4.14 19.69 54.52
CA ASP A 68 3.72 18.47 53.83
C ASP A 68 2.66 18.82 52.78
N ASN A 69 3.07 18.73 51.51
CA ASN A 69 2.22 18.86 50.33
C ASN A 69 2.16 17.58 49.51
N SER A 70 2.58 16.43 50.06
CA SER A 70 2.69 15.15 49.35
C SER A 70 1.36 14.68 48.73
N LYS A 71 0.23 15.13 49.28
CA LYS A 71 -1.12 14.81 48.80
C LYS A 71 -1.60 15.67 47.64
N VAL A 72 -0.93 16.79 47.33
CA VAL A 72 -1.33 17.68 46.23
C VAL A 72 -0.88 17.08 44.91
N ASN A 73 -1.81 16.80 44.01
CA ASN A 73 -1.52 16.31 42.67
C ASN A 73 -1.78 17.41 41.64
N VAL A 74 -0.73 18.16 41.26
CA VAL A 74 -0.83 19.26 40.29
C VAL A 74 -1.19 18.81 38.87
N LYS A 75 -1.23 17.49 38.59
CA LYS A 75 -1.65 16.95 37.29
C LYS A 75 -3.13 16.59 37.25
N LYS A 76 -3.87 16.86 38.33
CA LYS A 76 -5.29 16.51 38.45
C LYS A 76 -6.04 17.67 39.09
N LEU A 77 -7.08 18.15 38.40
CA LEU A 77 -7.98 19.15 38.94
C LEU A 77 -8.65 18.65 40.23
N GLY A 78 -8.83 19.55 41.18
CA GLY A 78 -9.60 19.27 42.39
C GLY A 78 -9.05 19.92 43.65
N LYS A 79 -9.70 19.61 44.77
CA LYS A 79 -9.40 20.19 46.09
C LYS A 79 -8.44 19.29 46.85
N TYR A 80 -7.39 19.90 47.39
CA TYR A 80 -6.34 19.27 48.17
C TYR A 80 -6.08 20.05 49.46
N LYS A 81 -5.20 19.50 50.30
CA LYS A 81 -4.79 20.11 51.57
C LYS A 81 -3.27 20.09 51.69
N ILE A 82 -2.70 21.20 52.15
CA ILE A 82 -1.29 21.33 52.53
C ILE A 82 -1.25 21.49 54.05
N THR A 83 -0.37 20.73 54.71
CA THR A 83 -0.19 20.81 56.16
C THR A 83 1.13 21.53 56.47
N TYR A 84 1.04 22.58 57.28
CA TYR A 84 2.18 23.34 57.78
C TYR A 84 2.37 23.03 59.25
N THR A 85 3.59 22.69 59.67
CA THR A 85 3.89 22.31 61.05
C THR A 85 4.86 23.30 61.67
N LEU A 86 4.51 23.83 62.84
CA LEU A 86 5.36 24.72 63.65
C LEU A 86 5.19 24.37 65.13
N ASN A 87 6.29 24.11 65.84
CA ASN A 87 6.28 23.74 67.26
C ASN A 87 5.28 22.61 67.60
N TYR A 88 5.31 21.52 66.82
CA TYR A 88 4.43 20.34 66.95
C TYR A 88 2.93 20.61 66.72
N LYS A 89 2.55 21.80 66.22
CA LYS A 89 1.17 22.13 65.85
C LYS A 89 0.99 22.19 64.35
N ASN A 90 -0.11 21.61 63.86
CA ASN A 90 -0.47 21.56 62.44
C ASN A 90 -1.44 22.68 62.07
N TYR A 91 -1.20 23.29 60.92
CA TYR A 91 -2.04 24.31 60.30
C TYR A 91 -2.36 23.84 58.88
N VAL A 92 -3.64 23.66 58.57
CA VAL A 92 -4.07 23.12 57.28
C VAL A 92 -4.54 24.26 56.38
N LEU A 93 -3.98 24.32 55.17
CA LEU A 93 -4.46 25.18 54.10
C LEU A 93 -5.18 24.32 53.06
N ASN A 94 -6.41 24.71 52.69
CA ASN A 94 -7.06 24.13 51.52
C ASN A 94 -6.45 24.74 50.26
N VAL A 95 -6.17 23.91 49.26
CA VAL A 95 -5.74 24.38 47.94
C VAL A 95 -6.60 23.74 46.86
N GLU A 96 -6.78 24.43 45.74
CA GLU A 96 -7.52 23.93 44.59
C GLU A 96 -6.63 23.93 43.37
N VAL A 97 -6.42 22.76 42.77
CA VAL A 97 -5.75 22.67 41.47
C VAL A 97 -6.77 23.04 40.41
N VAL A 98 -6.57 24.19 39.79
CA VAL A 98 -7.45 24.80 38.80
C VAL A 98 -6.74 24.91 37.45
N ASP A 99 -7.52 25.02 36.39
CA ASP A 99 -7.03 25.42 35.07
C ASP A 99 -7.59 26.80 34.77
N THR A 100 -6.73 27.81 34.69
CA THR A 100 -7.14 29.20 34.40
C THR A 100 -6.85 29.61 32.96
N LYS A 101 -6.18 28.75 32.19
CA LYS A 101 -5.74 29.06 30.84
C LYS A 101 -6.81 28.64 29.86
N LYS A 102 -7.04 29.49 28.85
CA LYS A 102 -8.00 29.19 27.79
C LYS A 102 -7.39 28.26 26.75
N PRO A 103 -8.17 27.31 26.20
CA PRO A 103 -7.71 26.49 25.09
C PRO A 103 -7.47 27.36 23.86
N THR A 104 -6.45 27.04 23.08
CA THR A 104 -6.21 27.70 21.77
C THR A 104 -6.41 26.70 20.64
N PHE A 105 -6.90 27.15 19.49
CA PHE A 105 -7.15 26.29 18.34
C PHE A 105 -7.16 27.08 17.02
N LYS A 106 -7.13 26.39 15.88
CA LYS A 106 -7.34 26.96 14.54
C LYS A 106 -8.66 26.49 13.95
N VAL A 107 -9.21 27.28 13.02
CA VAL A 107 -10.44 26.96 12.30
C VAL A 107 -10.14 26.59 10.85
N VAL A 108 -10.95 25.69 10.29
CA VAL A 108 -10.87 25.28 8.88
C VAL A 108 -12.19 25.58 8.21
N ASN A 109 -12.17 26.48 7.21
CA ASN A 109 -13.32 26.70 6.34
C ASN A 109 -13.52 25.46 5.46
N LYS A 110 -14.73 24.93 5.40
CA LYS A 110 -15.03 23.71 4.65
C LYS A 110 -16.39 23.79 3.96
N ALA A 111 -16.52 23.11 2.83
CA ALA A 111 -17.81 22.83 2.23
C ALA A 111 -18.46 21.62 2.90
N VAL A 112 -19.78 21.67 3.04
CA VAL A 112 -20.61 20.58 3.55
C VAL A 112 -21.76 20.36 2.59
N GLU A 113 -22.27 19.14 2.53
CA GLU A 113 -23.42 18.84 1.71
C GLU A 113 -24.70 19.33 2.38
N VAL A 114 -25.62 19.87 1.58
CA VAL A 114 -26.93 20.32 2.05
C VAL A 114 -27.68 19.23 2.79
N GLY A 115 -28.27 19.59 3.95
CA GLY A 115 -29.06 18.68 4.78
C GLY A 115 -28.24 17.71 5.63
N THR A 116 -26.91 17.79 5.61
CA THR A 116 -26.06 16.96 6.47
C THR A 116 -25.86 17.56 7.86
N LYS A 117 -25.93 16.69 8.87
CA LYS A 117 -25.54 17.05 10.25
C LYS A 117 -24.03 17.01 10.37
N VAL A 118 -23.45 18.12 10.79
CA VAL A 118 -21.99 18.26 10.98
C VAL A 118 -21.65 18.54 12.43
N LYS A 119 -20.47 18.10 12.87
CA LYS A 119 -19.97 18.38 14.22
C LYS A 119 -19.01 19.57 14.19
N ALA A 120 -19.06 20.40 15.23
CA ALA A 120 -18.15 21.54 15.37
C ALA A 120 -16.67 21.13 15.36
N SER A 121 -16.36 19.92 15.84
CA SER A 121 -15.01 19.33 15.79
C SER A 121 -14.45 19.16 14.38
N GLU A 122 -15.29 19.11 13.34
CA GLU A 122 -14.84 18.99 11.94
C GLU A 122 -14.22 20.29 11.39
N PHE A 123 -14.43 21.41 12.11
CA PHE A 123 -13.97 22.74 11.72
C PHE A 123 -12.83 23.25 12.60
N VAL A 124 -12.32 22.41 13.50
CA VAL A 124 -11.31 22.78 14.50
C VAL A 124 -10.07 21.91 14.34
N THR A 125 -8.90 22.54 14.36
CA THR A 125 -7.59 21.89 14.33
C THR A 125 -6.66 22.52 15.37
N ASP A 126 -5.52 21.88 15.64
CA ASP A 126 -4.46 22.41 16.52
C ASP A 126 -4.95 22.84 17.91
N ILE A 127 -5.84 22.07 18.54
CA ILE A 127 -6.26 22.35 19.92
C ILE A 127 -5.07 22.16 20.86
N LYS A 128 -4.73 23.20 21.61
CA LYS A 128 -3.69 23.19 22.64
C LYS A 128 -4.28 23.64 23.96
N ASP A 129 -4.17 22.77 24.94
CA ASP A 129 -4.65 23.00 26.30
C ASP A 129 -3.99 22.00 27.28
N GLU A 130 -3.98 22.34 28.57
CA GLU A 130 -3.42 21.48 29.63
C GLU A 130 -4.43 20.42 30.10
N THR A 131 -5.73 20.65 29.88
CA THR A 131 -6.80 19.72 30.21
C THR A 131 -7.57 19.25 28.97
N LYS A 132 -8.45 18.25 29.16
CA LYS A 132 -9.24 17.73 28.04
C LYS A 132 -10.27 18.76 27.58
N THR A 133 -10.45 18.87 26.27
CA THR A 133 -11.41 19.81 25.68
C THR A 133 -12.61 19.12 25.06
N LYS A 134 -13.73 19.85 24.99
CA LYS A 134 -14.92 19.53 24.20
C LYS A 134 -15.17 20.65 23.19
N THR A 135 -15.71 20.30 22.03
CA THR A 135 -15.99 21.24 20.94
C THR A 135 -17.47 21.20 20.57
N TYR A 136 -18.10 22.36 20.42
CA TYR A 136 -19.52 22.50 20.06
C TYR A 136 -19.79 23.82 19.33
N PHE A 137 -20.93 23.92 18.65
CA PHE A 137 -21.37 25.19 18.07
C PHE A 137 -22.05 26.04 19.14
N LYS A 138 -21.81 27.36 19.14
CA LYS A 138 -22.39 28.28 20.13
C LYS A 138 -23.92 28.33 20.08
N LYS A 139 -24.50 28.09 18.91
CA LYS A 139 -25.93 28.03 18.64
C LYS A 139 -26.20 26.79 17.78
N ASP A 140 -27.45 26.33 17.77
CA ASP A 140 -27.89 25.31 16.83
C ASP A 140 -27.69 25.81 15.40
N VAL A 141 -27.10 24.96 14.57
CA VAL A 141 -26.81 25.25 13.16
C VAL A 141 -27.48 24.22 12.28
N SER A 142 -28.02 24.66 11.15
CA SER A 142 -28.54 23.80 10.10
C SER A 142 -28.06 24.28 8.73
N PHE A 143 -27.80 23.33 7.83
CA PHE A 143 -27.27 23.57 6.48
C PHE A 143 -28.24 23.05 5.41
N ASP A 144 -29.54 23.28 5.59
CA ASP A 144 -30.61 22.75 4.72
C ASP A 144 -30.76 23.48 3.38
N LYS A 145 -30.00 24.56 3.15
CA LYS A 145 -30.01 25.35 1.92
C LYS A 145 -28.60 25.65 1.46
N GLU A 146 -28.40 25.74 0.15
CA GLU A 146 -27.10 26.12 -0.42
C GLU A 146 -26.73 27.56 -0.03
N GLY A 147 -25.44 27.79 0.20
CA GLY A 147 -24.90 29.10 0.56
C GLY A 147 -23.77 29.04 1.56
N THR A 148 -23.16 30.19 1.84
CA THR A 148 -22.13 30.30 2.88
C THR A 148 -22.74 30.89 4.14
N GLN A 149 -22.63 30.16 5.24
CA GLN A 149 -23.05 30.60 6.57
C GLN A 149 -21.82 30.75 7.46
N LYS A 150 -21.78 31.84 8.22
CA LYS A 150 -20.80 32.03 9.27
C LYS A 150 -21.33 31.46 10.59
N VAL A 151 -20.55 30.58 11.22
CA VAL A 151 -20.91 29.93 12.49
C VAL A 151 -19.80 30.12 13.53
N THR A 152 -20.18 30.10 14.81
CA THR A 152 -19.23 30.23 15.93
C THR A 152 -18.99 28.86 16.55
N VAL A 153 -17.73 28.42 16.55
CA VAL A 153 -17.29 27.20 17.23
C VAL A 153 -16.69 27.57 18.58
N VAL A 154 -17.03 26.79 19.60
CA VAL A 154 -16.54 26.91 20.97
C VAL A 154 -15.71 25.69 21.31
N VAL A 155 -14.50 25.93 21.85
CA VAL A 155 -13.69 24.91 22.53
C VAL A 155 -13.68 25.27 24.01
N GLU A 156 -14.09 24.30 24.84
CA GLU A 156 -14.17 24.42 26.30
C GLU A 156 -13.34 23.32 26.95
N ASP A 157 -12.51 23.69 27.92
CA ASP A 157 -11.66 22.76 28.67
C ASP A 157 -12.38 22.17 29.90
N GLN A 158 -11.65 21.43 30.76
CA GLN A 158 -12.23 20.86 31.99
C GLN A 158 -12.35 21.87 33.14
N GLY A 159 -11.56 22.94 33.11
CA GLY A 159 -11.65 24.08 34.04
C GLY A 159 -12.82 25.02 33.75
N GLY A 160 -13.46 24.87 32.59
CA GLY A 160 -14.56 25.70 32.12
C GLY A 160 -14.12 26.91 31.31
N ASN A 161 -12.84 27.03 30.97
CA ASN A 161 -12.39 28.15 30.13
C ASN A 161 -12.76 27.90 28.67
N LYS A 162 -13.18 28.97 27.99
CA LYS A 162 -13.73 28.92 26.64
C LYS A 162 -12.99 29.84 25.69
N THR A 163 -12.76 29.34 24.48
CA THR A 163 -12.35 30.14 23.33
C THR A 163 -13.35 29.96 22.20
N GLU A 164 -13.73 31.06 21.57
CA GLU A 164 -14.69 31.09 20.48
C GLU A 164 -14.02 31.60 19.20
N LYS A 165 -14.31 30.98 18.05
CA LYS A 165 -13.87 31.46 16.73
C LYS A 165 -14.97 31.33 15.70
N GLU A 166 -15.02 32.27 14.78
CA GLU A 166 -15.91 32.22 13.62
C GLU A 166 -15.29 31.38 12.50
N VAL A 167 -16.12 30.61 11.80
CA VAL A 167 -15.74 29.83 10.61
C VAL A 167 -16.81 29.98 9.53
N ASN A 168 -16.39 30.03 8.27
CA ASN A 168 -17.30 30.04 7.13
C ASN A 168 -17.54 28.61 6.67
N VAL A 169 -18.80 28.20 6.66
CA VAL A 169 -19.25 26.88 6.20
C VAL A 169 -20.07 27.07 4.93
N LYS A 170 -19.65 26.42 3.83
CA LYS A 170 -20.36 26.51 2.54
C LYS A 170 -21.20 25.26 2.33
N ALA A 171 -22.51 25.37 2.47
CA ALA A 171 -23.44 24.32 2.10
C ALA A 171 -23.59 24.27 0.58
N VAL A 172 -23.37 23.10 -0.02
CA VAL A 172 -23.49 22.87 -1.47
C VAL A 172 -24.27 21.59 -1.74
N LYS A 173 -24.95 21.52 -2.89
CA LYS A 173 -25.53 20.27 -3.35
C LYS A 173 -24.44 19.34 -3.89
N ASP A 174 -24.48 18.09 -3.47
CA ASP A 174 -23.66 17.04 -4.08
C ASP A 174 -24.24 16.66 -5.45
N THR A 175 -23.36 16.68 -6.46
CA THR A 175 -23.69 16.39 -7.87
C THR A 175 -22.67 15.46 -8.52
N LYS A 176 -21.66 15.02 -7.77
CA LYS A 176 -20.57 14.21 -8.31
C LYS A 176 -20.76 12.78 -7.89
N ALA A 177 -20.73 11.88 -8.85
CA ALA A 177 -20.75 10.46 -8.55
C ALA A 177 -19.39 9.97 -8.03
N PRO A 178 -19.38 8.96 -7.13
CA PRO A 178 -18.15 8.43 -6.56
C PRO A 178 -17.20 7.88 -7.63
N LEU A 179 -15.91 8.02 -7.38
CA LEU A 179 -14.84 7.57 -8.27
C LEU A 179 -14.29 6.21 -7.82
N LEU A 180 -14.35 5.23 -8.72
CA LEU A 180 -13.74 3.92 -8.56
C LEU A 180 -12.31 3.90 -9.11
N ALA A 181 -11.38 3.32 -8.35
CA ALA A 181 -9.99 3.08 -8.74
C ALA A 181 -9.60 1.61 -8.51
N GLY A 182 -8.46 1.19 -9.10
CA GLY A 182 -7.92 -0.16 -8.92
C GLY A 182 -8.46 -1.22 -9.89
N LEU A 183 -9.31 -0.85 -10.86
CA LEU A 183 -9.76 -1.79 -11.89
C LEU A 183 -8.61 -2.25 -12.80
N GLN A 184 -8.42 -3.56 -12.89
CA GLN A 184 -7.49 -4.21 -13.81
C GLN A 184 -8.23 -5.24 -14.67
N ASN A 185 -7.89 -5.37 -15.95
CA ASN A 185 -8.48 -6.44 -16.76
C ASN A 185 -7.95 -7.80 -16.32
N TYR A 186 -8.81 -8.82 -16.34
CA TYR A 186 -8.44 -10.19 -15.99
C TYR A 186 -8.18 -11.03 -17.24
N ASP A 187 -7.17 -11.88 -17.14
CA ASP A 187 -6.83 -12.92 -18.11
C ASP A 187 -6.74 -14.24 -17.33
N THR A 188 -7.68 -15.14 -17.57
CA THR A 188 -7.94 -16.31 -16.72
C THR A 188 -8.26 -17.55 -17.56
N THR A 189 -8.51 -18.69 -16.91
CA THR A 189 -8.86 -19.96 -17.56
C THR A 189 -10.22 -20.47 -17.10
N ILE A 190 -10.86 -21.31 -17.92
CA ILE A 190 -12.12 -21.98 -17.55
C ILE A 190 -11.99 -22.66 -16.18
N GLY A 191 -13.00 -22.49 -15.34
CA GLY A 191 -13.06 -23.01 -13.97
C GLY A 191 -12.42 -22.11 -12.92
N SER A 192 -11.84 -20.96 -13.32
CA SER A 192 -11.31 -19.99 -12.37
C SER A 192 -12.41 -19.25 -11.60
N ASN A 193 -12.06 -18.75 -10.42
CA ASN A 193 -12.91 -17.90 -9.61
C ASN A 193 -12.21 -16.56 -9.36
N ILE A 194 -12.91 -15.45 -9.59
CA ILE A 194 -12.38 -14.09 -9.43
C ILE A 194 -13.18 -13.36 -8.37
N ASP A 195 -12.48 -12.80 -7.38
CA ASP A 195 -13.05 -11.82 -6.47
C ASP A 195 -13.00 -10.42 -7.09
N PHE A 196 -14.13 -10.00 -7.67
CA PHE A 196 -14.26 -8.71 -8.35
C PHE A 196 -14.17 -7.49 -7.42
N MET A 197 -14.24 -7.68 -6.10
CA MET A 197 -14.07 -6.60 -5.12
C MET A 197 -12.63 -6.45 -4.66
N LYS A 198 -11.75 -7.39 -5.02
CA LYS A 198 -10.36 -7.37 -4.57
C LYS A 198 -9.58 -6.25 -5.23
N GLY A 199 -8.99 -5.38 -4.41
CA GLY A 199 -8.05 -4.35 -4.86
C GLY A 199 -8.69 -3.09 -5.46
N ILE A 200 -10.01 -2.98 -5.45
CA ILE A 200 -10.71 -1.75 -5.84
C ILE A 200 -10.87 -0.82 -4.64
N THR A 201 -10.86 0.48 -4.89
CA THR A 201 -11.20 1.53 -3.92
C THR A 201 -12.25 2.45 -4.52
N VAL A 202 -13.09 3.05 -3.66
CA VAL A 202 -14.09 4.03 -4.06
C VAL A 202 -13.99 5.24 -3.15
N GLU A 203 -14.00 6.43 -3.74
CA GLU A 203 -13.91 7.70 -3.02
C GLU A 203 -14.95 8.68 -3.56
N ASP A 204 -15.42 9.57 -2.69
CA ASP A 204 -16.39 10.61 -3.02
C ASP A 204 -16.06 11.89 -2.22
N ASP A 205 -16.51 13.06 -2.68
CA ASP A 205 -16.19 14.33 -2.03
C ASP A 205 -17.04 14.62 -0.78
N PHE A 206 -18.27 14.08 -0.70
CA PHE A 206 -19.17 14.29 0.46
C PHE A 206 -19.61 12.99 1.16
N ASP A 207 -19.64 11.85 0.46
CA ASP A 207 -19.96 10.55 1.02
C ASP A 207 -18.69 9.78 1.44
N LYS A 208 -18.57 9.48 2.74
CA LYS A 208 -17.42 8.70 3.25
C LYS A 208 -17.55 7.21 2.96
N ASN A 209 -18.76 6.73 2.68
CA ASN A 209 -19.04 5.30 2.48
C ASN A 209 -19.92 5.09 1.24
N PRO A 210 -19.47 5.51 0.04
CA PRO A 210 -20.22 5.31 -1.19
C PRO A 210 -20.41 3.81 -1.47
N LYS A 211 -21.56 3.46 -2.07
CA LYS A 211 -21.90 2.08 -2.39
C LYS A 211 -21.30 1.68 -3.74
N VAL A 212 -20.79 0.45 -3.81
CA VAL A 212 -20.34 -0.19 -5.05
C VAL A 212 -21.14 -1.47 -5.27
N SER A 213 -21.68 -1.65 -6.46
CA SER A 213 -22.28 -2.90 -6.91
C SER A 213 -21.57 -3.41 -8.15
N VAL A 214 -21.51 -4.74 -8.29
CA VAL A 214 -20.84 -5.44 -9.38
C VAL A 214 -21.83 -6.35 -10.07
N ASP A 215 -21.98 -6.17 -11.39
CA ASP A 215 -22.70 -7.09 -12.27
C ASP A 215 -21.69 -7.88 -13.11
N SER A 216 -21.44 -9.11 -12.68
CA SER A 216 -20.65 -10.11 -13.40
C SER A 216 -21.53 -11.22 -13.99
N SER A 217 -22.85 -11.03 -14.08
CA SER A 217 -23.80 -12.08 -14.50
C SER A 217 -23.54 -12.63 -15.89
N LYS A 218 -22.87 -11.85 -16.75
CA LYS A 218 -22.51 -12.24 -18.11
C LYS A 218 -21.20 -13.01 -18.20
N VAL A 219 -20.41 -13.09 -17.13
CA VAL A 219 -19.14 -13.81 -17.15
C VAL A 219 -19.40 -15.30 -17.00
N ASP A 220 -19.11 -16.06 -18.05
CA ASP A 220 -19.19 -17.51 -18.04
C ASP A 220 -17.78 -18.09 -17.88
N PHE A 221 -17.44 -18.47 -16.65
CA PHE A 221 -16.18 -19.15 -16.35
C PHE A 221 -16.15 -20.60 -16.84
N GLY A 222 -17.25 -21.13 -17.38
CA GLY A 222 -17.31 -22.45 -18.03
C GLY A 222 -16.96 -22.40 -19.52
N LYS A 223 -16.87 -21.21 -20.12
CA LYS A 223 -16.70 -21.05 -21.56
C LYS A 223 -15.63 -20.02 -21.89
N ALA A 224 -14.71 -20.37 -22.79
CA ALA A 224 -13.72 -19.42 -23.26
C ALA A 224 -14.39 -18.26 -24.02
N GLY A 225 -13.93 -17.04 -23.75
CA GLY A 225 -14.50 -15.83 -24.32
C GLY A 225 -14.05 -14.57 -23.61
N THR A 226 -14.43 -13.42 -24.17
CA THR A 226 -14.23 -12.11 -23.56
C THR A 226 -15.54 -11.59 -23.00
N TYR A 227 -15.56 -11.34 -21.70
CA TYR A 227 -16.74 -10.91 -20.96
C TYR A 227 -16.53 -9.52 -20.38
N LYS A 228 -17.65 -8.83 -20.13
CA LYS A 228 -17.67 -7.51 -19.49
C LYS A 228 -18.31 -7.61 -18.12
N VAL A 229 -17.63 -7.05 -17.13
CA VAL A 229 -18.15 -6.84 -15.78
C VAL A 229 -18.45 -5.35 -15.62
N ILE A 230 -19.63 -5.04 -15.09
CA ILE A 230 -20.08 -3.66 -14.91
C ILE A 230 -20.06 -3.34 -13.41
N TYR A 231 -19.30 -2.32 -13.04
CA TYR A 231 -19.32 -1.76 -11.70
C TYR A 231 -20.18 -0.52 -11.69
N THR A 232 -21.01 -0.35 -10.66
CA THR A 232 -21.82 0.86 -10.46
C THR A 232 -21.50 1.44 -9.10
N THR A 233 -21.03 2.68 -9.07
CA THR A 233 -20.80 3.45 -7.84
C THR A 233 -21.96 4.41 -7.60
N LYS A 234 -22.41 4.52 -6.36
CA LYS A 234 -23.53 5.40 -5.99
C LYS A 234 -23.35 5.98 -4.59
N ASP A 235 -23.48 7.29 -4.47
CA ASP A 235 -23.51 7.98 -3.17
C ASP A 235 -24.93 8.02 -2.56
N LYS A 236 -25.03 8.51 -1.33
CA LYS A 236 -26.31 8.74 -0.63
C LYS A 236 -27.20 9.82 -1.28
N SER A 237 -26.62 10.75 -2.05
CA SER A 237 -27.33 11.79 -2.81
C SER A 237 -27.93 11.27 -4.12
N GLY A 238 -27.56 10.05 -4.50
CA GLY A 238 -28.05 9.34 -5.66
C GLY A 238 -27.23 9.55 -6.92
N ASN A 239 -26.08 10.24 -6.88
CA ASN A 239 -25.25 10.36 -8.07
C ASN A 239 -24.59 9.02 -8.35
N GLU A 240 -24.64 8.61 -9.62
CA GLU A 240 -24.24 7.26 -10.06
C GLU A 240 -23.24 7.33 -11.21
N ARG A 241 -22.27 6.41 -11.22
CA ARG A 241 -21.34 6.21 -12.33
C ARG A 241 -21.09 4.73 -12.58
N LYS A 242 -20.95 4.37 -13.86
CA LYS A 242 -20.66 3.00 -14.29
C LYS A 242 -19.25 2.87 -14.85
N TYR A 243 -18.62 1.73 -14.56
CA TYR A 243 -17.31 1.34 -15.07
C TYR A 243 -17.40 -0.04 -15.71
N THR A 244 -16.55 -0.30 -16.69
CA THR A 244 -16.48 -1.59 -17.38
C THR A 244 -15.09 -2.19 -17.24
N GLN A 245 -15.03 -3.43 -16.77
CA GLN A 245 -13.81 -4.24 -16.72
C GLN A 245 -13.93 -5.39 -17.72
N THR A 246 -12.83 -5.73 -18.39
CA THR A 246 -12.77 -6.87 -19.32
C THR A 246 -12.20 -8.10 -18.61
N VAL A 247 -12.87 -9.23 -18.77
CA VAL A 247 -12.43 -10.55 -18.29
C VAL A 247 -12.28 -11.48 -19.49
N ILE A 248 -11.07 -11.97 -19.73
CA ILE A 248 -10.77 -12.96 -20.76
C ILE A 248 -10.70 -14.33 -20.08
N VAL A 249 -11.57 -15.25 -20.49
CA VAL A 249 -11.53 -16.65 -20.06
C VAL A 249 -10.97 -17.46 -21.22
N ASN A 250 -9.87 -18.17 -20.99
CA ASN A 250 -9.23 -19.03 -21.97
C ASN A 250 -9.55 -20.50 -21.69
N ASN A 251 -9.48 -21.33 -22.73
CA ASN A 251 -9.57 -22.78 -22.52
C ASN A 251 -8.46 -23.26 -21.57
N PRO A 252 -8.76 -24.17 -20.63
CA PRO A 252 -7.75 -24.80 -19.83
C PRO A 252 -6.94 -25.68 -20.77
N ARG A 253 -5.62 -25.60 -20.68
CA ARG A 253 -4.77 -26.43 -21.53
C ARG A 253 -4.83 -27.88 -21.03
N PRO A 254 -4.90 -28.90 -21.91
CA PRO A 254 -4.67 -30.27 -21.48
C PRO A 254 -3.32 -30.34 -20.78
N ALA A 255 -3.34 -30.82 -19.53
CA ALA A 255 -2.17 -30.97 -18.66
C ALA A 255 -1.12 -31.97 -19.18
N ASN A 256 -1.27 -32.48 -20.40
CA ASN A 256 -0.46 -33.55 -20.95
C ASN A 256 0.33 -33.09 -22.16
N ALA A 257 1.54 -33.63 -22.28
CA ALA A 257 2.32 -33.56 -23.50
C ALA A 257 1.46 -34.03 -24.69
N VAL A 258 1.40 -33.23 -25.76
CA VAL A 258 0.73 -33.64 -27.00
C VAL A 258 1.64 -34.64 -27.69
N ALA A 259 1.14 -35.85 -27.92
CA ALA A 259 1.88 -36.91 -28.59
C ALA A 259 2.13 -36.56 -30.07
N PRO A 260 3.24 -37.04 -30.68
CA PRO A 260 3.50 -36.81 -32.09
C PRO A 260 2.43 -37.48 -32.95
N THR A 261 1.93 -36.76 -33.96
CA THR A 261 1.03 -37.30 -34.98
C THR A 261 1.81 -38.03 -36.08
N GLY A 262 1.09 -38.74 -36.95
CA GLY A 262 1.67 -39.34 -38.15
C GLY A 262 2.02 -38.33 -39.26
N GLU A 263 1.64 -37.06 -39.12
CA GLU A 263 1.90 -36.04 -40.14
C GLU A 263 3.39 -35.67 -40.18
N LYS A 264 3.91 -35.40 -41.38
CA LYS A 264 5.26 -34.88 -41.57
C LYS A 264 5.28 -33.35 -41.40
N VAL A 265 5.69 -32.88 -40.23
CA VAL A 265 5.76 -31.45 -39.88
C VAL A 265 7.10 -31.10 -39.26
N VAL A 266 7.70 -30.02 -39.75
CA VAL A 266 8.86 -29.35 -39.14
C VAL A 266 8.42 -28.04 -38.51
N TYR A 267 8.75 -27.87 -37.23
CA TYR A 267 8.66 -26.61 -36.51
C TYR A 267 10.06 -26.01 -36.42
N LEU A 268 10.31 -25.00 -37.26
CA LEU A 268 11.50 -24.17 -37.12
C LEU A 268 11.29 -23.25 -35.93
N THR A 269 12.20 -23.30 -34.95
CA THR A 269 12.12 -22.48 -33.75
C THR A 269 13.39 -21.65 -33.58
N PHE A 270 13.23 -20.36 -33.32
CA PHE A 270 14.32 -19.40 -33.18
C PHE A 270 14.29 -18.78 -31.79
N ASP A 271 15.36 -18.97 -31.03
CA ASP A 271 15.52 -18.40 -29.69
C ASP A 271 16.37 -17.12 -29.73
N ASP A 272 16.24 -16.31 -28.68
CA ASP A 272 17.06 -15.15 -28.31
C ASP A 272 16.87 -13.88 -29.15
N GLY A 273 16.15 -13.94 -30.27
CA GLY A 273 15.74 -12.77 -31.05
C GLY A 273 14.76 -11.83 -30.34
N PRO A 274 14.39 -10.71 -30.99
CA PRO A 274 14.75 -10.33 -32.35
C PRO A 274 16.13 -9.66 -32.47
N SER A 275 16.73 -9.72 -33.66
CA SER A 275 17.98 -9.06 -34.02
C SER A 275 17.98 -8.62 -35.50
N GLN A 276 19.11 -8.13 -36.00
CA GLN A 276 19.30 -7.84 -37.44
C GLN A 276 19.09 -9.06 -38.34
N ASN A 277 19.23 -10.29 -37.81
CA ASN A 277 19.02 -11.52 -38.56
C ASN A 277 17.55 -11.91 -38.68
N THR A 278 16.68 -11.45 -37.78
CA THR A 278 15.26 -11.82 -37.77
C THR A 278 14.57 -11.44 -39.08
N GLN A 279 14.82 -10.24 -39.63
CA GLN A 279 14.23 -9.84 -40.91
C GLN A 279 14.63 -10.79 -42.05
N ARG A 280 15.92 -11.16 -42.10
CA ARG A 280 16.44 -12.09 -43.13
C ARG A 280 15.84 -13.48 -42.99
N VAL A 281 15.61 -13.94 -41.75
CA VAL A 281 14.90 -15.20 -41.48
C VAL A 281 13.46 -15.11 -41.99
N LEU A 282 12.72 -14.05 -41.68
CA LEU A 282 11.35 -13.85 -42.15
C LEU A 282 11.26 -13.86 -43.69
N ASP A 283 12.18 -13.20 -44.37
CA ASP A 283 12.21 -13.14 -45.83
C ASP A 283 12.50 -14.52 -46.47
N ILE A 284 13.31 -15.36 -45.81
CA ILE A 284 13.53 -16.75 -46.23
C ILE A 284 12.26 -17.57 -45.99
N LEU A 285 11.62 -17.45 -44.83
CA LEU A 285 10.39 -18.18 -44.52
C LEU A 285 9.29 -17.87 -45.55
N ASP A 286 9.10 -16.60 -45.92
CA ASP A 286 8.14 -16.19 -46.94
C ASP A 286 8.47 -16.78 -48.32
N ARG A 287 9.75 -16.74 -48.73
CA ARG A 287 10.21 -17.30 -50.01
C ARG A 287 9.88 -18.78 -50.15
N TYR A 288 9.97 -19.55 -49.06
CA TYR A 288 9.71 -20.99 -49.07
C TYR A 288 8.28 -21.35 -48.61
N HIS A 289 7.41 -20.37 -48.40
CA HIS A 289 6.06 -20.57 -47.85
C HIS A 289 6.05 -21.35 -46.53
N ALA A 290 7.08 -21.16 -45.71
CA ALA A 290 7.25 -21.81 -44.42
C ALA A 290 6.77 -20.89 -43.28
N LYS A 291 6.28 -21.49 -42.19
CA LYS A 291 6.02 -20.80 -40.92
C LYS A 291 6.96 -21.31 -39.83
N ALA A 292 7.25 -20.44 -38.88
CA ALA A 292 8.15 -20.72 -37.76
C ALA A 292 7.59 -20.19 -36.43
N THR A 293 8.34 -20.47 -35.35
CA THR A 293 8.09 -19.91 -34.02
C THR A 293 9.30 -19.14 -33.52
N PHE A 294 9.07 -17.95 -32.97
CA PHE A 294 10.13 -17.11 -32.39
C PHE A 294 9.93 -17.03 -30.86
N PHE A 295 10.88 -17.57 -30.10
CA PHE A 295 10.95 -17.45 -28.64
C PHE A 295 11.73 -16.17 -28.31
N VAL A 296 11.01 -15.08 -28.11
CA VAL A 296 11.59 -13.73 -28.08
C VAL A 296 12.09 -13.34 -26.68
N THR A 297 13.09 -12.46 -26.67
CA THR A 297 13.64 -11.84 -25.46
C THR A 297 13.45 -10.33 -25.42
N GLY A 298 13.69 -9.72 -24.26
CA GLY A 298 13.70 -8.26 -24.07
C GLY A 298 15.04 -7.57 -24.41
N ASN A 299 16.08 -8.33 -24.76
CA ASN A 299 17.43 -7.79 -25.04
C ASN A 299 17.52 -7.07 -26.40
N GLY A 300 16.63 -7.38 -27.34
CA GLY A 300 16.63 -6.88 -28.71
C GLY A 300 15.82 -5.60 -28.95
N GLN A 301 15.69 -4.69 -27.97
CA GLN A 301 14.68 -3.60 -28.02
C GLN A 301 14.63 -2.81 -29.34
N LYS A 302 15.79 -2.52 -29.95
CA LYS A 302 15.90 -1.86 -31.27
C LYS A 302 15.13 -2.59 -32.38
N TYR A 303 15.02 -3.90 -32.28
CA TYR A 303 14.42 -4.80 -33.27
C TYR A 303 13.04 -5.32 -32.86
N ASN A 304 12.45 -4.84 -31.75
CA ASN A 304 11.15 -5.32 -31.25
C ASN A 304 10.01 -5.16 -32.27
N TYR A 305 10.11 -4.22 -33.21
CA TYR A 305 9.13 -4.09 -34.30
C TYR A 305 9.04 -5.37 -35.17
N LEU A 306 10.11 -6.17 -35.22
CA LEU A 306 10.13 -7.45 -35.94
C LEU A 306 9.29 -8.54 -35.27
N ILE A 307 8.97 -8.41 -33.98
CA ILE A 307 8.01 -9.30 -33.30
C ILE A 307 6.63 -9.10 -33.90
N GLN A 308 6.22 -7.84 -34.08
CA GLN A 308 4.95 -7.50 -34.71
C GLN A 308 4.92 -7.93 -36.17
N GLU A 309 6.03 -7.74 -36.89
CA GLU A 309 6.15 -8.16 -38.30
C GLU A 309 6.07 -9.69 -38.46
N ALA A 310 6.80 -10.44 -37.64
CA ALA A 310 6.76 -11.90 -37.63
C ALA A 310 5.33 -12.42 -37.40
N HIS A 311 4.60 -11.83 -36.45
CA HIS A 311 3.20 -12.15 -36.18
C HIS A 311 2.28 -11.81 -37.37
N LYS A 312 2.42 -10.63 -37.98
CA LYS A 312 1.65 -10.24 -39.18
C LYS A 312 1.85 -11.20 -40.35
N ARG A 313 3.06 -11.75 -40.50
CA ARG A 313 3.39 -12.77 -41.50
C ARG A 313 2.91 -14.17 -41.12
N GLY A 314 2.17 -14.32 -40.02
CA GLY A 314 1.57 -15.59 -39.59
C GLY A 314 2.54 -16.55 -38.91
N ASN A 315 3.67 -16.06 -38.40
CA ASN A 315 4.55 -16.86 -37.54
C ASN A 315 4.08 -16.81 -36.09
N THR A 316 4.36 -17.87 -35.33
CA THR A 316 4.04 -17.92 -33.91
C THR A 316 5.05 -17.10 -33.12
N ILE A 317 4.56 -16.23 -32.23
CA ILE A 317 5.38 -15.56 -31.21
C ILE A 317 5.24 -16.31 -29.90
N ALA A 318 6.36 -16.58 -29.24
CA ALA A 318 6.45 -17.28 -27.97
C ALA A 318 7.44 -16.55 -27.05
N LEU A 319 7.40 -16.82 -25.75
CA LEU A 319 8.21 -16.12 -24.75
C LEU A 319 9.45 -16.94 -24.36
N HIS A 320 10.62 -16.29 -24.31
CA HIS A 320 11.82 -16.93 -23.77
C HIS A 320 12.09 -16.45 -22.35
N THR A 321 12.44 -15.16 -22.20
CA THR A 321 12.63 -14.40 -20.95
C THR A 321 12.86 -12.93 -21.32
N TYR A 322 12.70 -11.98 -20.40
CA TYR A 322 13.01 -10.58 -20.69
C TYR A 322 14.52 -10.34 -20.72
N CYS A 323 15.26 -10.63 -19.63
CA CYS A 323 16.69 -10.31 -19.56
C CYS A 323 17.63 -11.40 -20.12
N HIS A 324 17.15 -12.66 -20.21
CA HIS A 324 17.97 -13.82 -20.60
C HIS A 324 19.23 -14.02 -19.75
N ASP A 325 19.24 -13.52 -18.52
CA ASP A 325 20.33 -13.74 -17.57
C ASP A 325 19.99 -14.90 -16.63
N TYR A 326 20.73 -16.02 -16.76
CA TYR A 326 20.48 -17.23 -15.98
C TYR A 326 20.47 -17.00 -14.47
N ARG A 327 21.37 -16.14 -13.97
CA ARG A 327 21.46 -15.84 -12.54
C ARG A 327 20.21 -15.14 -12.03
N THR A 328 19.69 -14.18 -12.79
CA THR A 328 18.49 -13.42 -12.45
C THR A 328 17.24 -14.27 -12.60
N VAL A 329 17.08 -14.92 -13.75
CA VAL A 329 15.90 -15.70 -14.12
C VAL A 329 15.70 -16.89 -13.19
N TYR A 330 16.78 -17.59 -12.82
CA TYR A 330 16.71 -18.79 -11.98
C TYR A 330 17.06 -18.54 -10.51
N ALA A 331 17.06 -17.27 -10.04
CA ALA A 331 17.26 -16.95 -8.63
C ALA A 331 16.14 -17.50 -7.73
N SER A 332 14.90 -17.48 -8.21
CA SER A 332 13.71 -18.03 -7.55
C SER A 332 12.57 -18.21 -8.55
N THR A 333 11.50 -18.93 -8.17
CA THR A 333 10.29 -19.03 -9.00
C THR A 333 9.65 -17.67 -9.25
N ASP A 334 9.65 -16.79 -8.24
CA ASP A 334 9.11 -15.43 -8.38
C ASP A 334 9.96 -14.58 -9.34
N ALA A 335 11.28 -14.72 -9.29
CA ALA A 335 12.17 -14.04 -10.23
C ALA A 335 11.90 -14.47 -11.67
N TYR A 336 11.72 -15.78 -11.91
CA TYR A 336 11.34 -16.32 -13.21
C TYR A 336 10.00 -15.73 -13.69
N PHE A 337 8.96 -15.75 -12.85
CA PHE A 337 7.64 -15.25 -13.26
C PHE A 337 7.61 -13.73 -13.42
N ASN A 338 8.37 -12.97 -12.64
CA ASN A 338 8.49 -11.53 -12.82
C ASN A 338 9.14 -11.20 -14.17
N ASP A 339 10.20 -11.92 -14.54
CA ASP A 339 10.88 -11.76 -15.83
C ASP A 339 10.00 -12.23 -17.00
N LEU A 340 9.31 -13.37 -16.85
CA LEU A 340 8.34 -13.89 -17.84
C LEU A 340 7.18 -12.92 -18.07
N ASN A 341 6.61 -12.36 -17.00
CA ASN A 341 5.54 -11.37 -17.10
C ASN A 341 6.03 -10.11 -17.82
N LYS A 342 7.27 -9.67 -17.55
CA LYS A 342 7.85 -8.49 -18.19
C LYS A 342 8.02 -8.65 -19.70
N VAL A 343 8.48 -9.82 -20.18
CA VAL A 343 8.51 -10.10 -21.63
C VAL A 343 7.10 -10.29 -22.19
N GLY A 344 6.19 -10.91 -21.44
CA GLY A 344 4.79 -11.05 -21.80
C GLY A 344 4.09 -9.71 -22.04
N ASP A 345 4.27 -8.74 -21.12
CA ASP A 345 3.71 -7.39 -21.24
C ASP A 345 4.29 -6.63 -22.43
N MET A 346 5.60 -6.76 -22.66
CA MET A 346 6.26 -6.18 -23.83
C MET A 346 5.65 -6.72 -25.13
N VAL A 347 5.49 -8.05 -25.24
CA VAL A 347 4.91 -8.67 -26.43
C VAL A 347 3.43 -8.31 -26.59
N LYS A 348 2.66 -8.29 -25.49
CA LYS A 348 1.26 -7.86 -25.49
C LYS A 348 1.08 -6.44 -26.03
N GLY A 349 1.99 -5.52 -25.68
CA GLY A 349 2.00 -4.16 -26.22
C GLY A 349 2.23 -4.10 -27.74
N LEU A 350 2.86 -5.13 -28.34
CA LEU A 350 3.20 -5.19 -29.76
C LEU A 350 2.14 -5.93 -30.59
N ILE A 351 1.59 -7.03 -30.08
CA ILE A 351 0.67 -7.92 -30.84
C ILE A 351 -0.75 -8.01 -30.27
N GLY A 352 -1.03 -7.35 -29.14
CA GLY A 352 -2.38 -7.22 -28.57
C GLY A 352 -2.77 -8.32 -27.56
N PHE A 353 -1.96 -9.36 -27.39
CA PHE A 353 -2.17 -10.44 -26.43
C PHE A 353 -0.85 -10.99 -25.90
N THR A 354 -0.88 -11.63 -24.74
CA THR A 354 0.29 -12.33 -24.17
C THR A 354 0.35 -13.75 -24.74
N PRO A 355 1.43 -14.15 -25.45
CA PRO A 355 1.59 -15.53 -25.86
C PRO A 355 1.67 -16.49 -24.68
N ARG A 356 1.11 -17.68 -24.88
CA ARG A 356 1.11 -18.76 -23.88
C ARG A 356 2.17 -19.83 -24.12
N TYR A 357 2.91 -19.75 -25.22
CA TYR A 357 4.01 -20.67 -25.50
C TYR A 357 5.30 -20.08 -24.97
N ILE A 358 6.08 -20.90 -24.27
CA ILE A 358 7.35 -20.49 -23.68
C ILE A 358 8.44 -21.49 -24.00
N ARG A 359 9.69 -21.07 -23.86
CA ARG A 359 10.83 -21.98 -23.77
C ARG A 359 11.74 -21.49 -22.66
N PHE A 360 12.15 -22.38 -21.77
CA PHE A 360 13.08 -22.04 -20.70
C PHE A 360 14.46 -21.73 -21.29
N PRO A 361 15.19 -20.69 -20.83
CA PRO A 361 16.60 -20.51 -21.16
C PRO A 361 17.40 -21.77 -20.83
N GLY A 362 18.06 -22.34 -21.83
CA GLY A 362 18.79 -23.60 -21.73
C GLY A 362 17.92 -24.86 -21.80
N GLY A 363 16.59 -24.74 -21.99
CA GLY A 363 15.63 -25.83 -22.00
C GLY A 363 15.20 -26.28 -20.59
N SER A 364 14.13 -27.07 -20.50
CA SER A 364 13.64 -27.64 -19.23
C SER A 364 14.63 -28.62 -18.58
N SER A 365 15.56 -29.15 -19.38
CA SER A 365 16.64 -30.05 -18.96
C SER A 365 17.91 -29.32 -18.49
N ASN A 366 17.92 -27.98 -18.47
CA ASN A 366 19.13 -27.24 -18.12
C ASN A 366 19.63 -27.57 -16.71
N THR A 367 20.95 -27.69 -16.56
CA THR A 367 21.62 -27.92 -15.26
C THR A 367 22.21 -26.64 -14.69
N VAL A 368 22.38 -25.59 -15.49
CA VAL A 368 22.94 -24.30 -15.07
C VAL A 368 22.10 -23.65 -13.96
N SER A 369 20.78 -23.84 -13.98
CA SER A 369 19.88 -23.37 -12.92
C SER A 369 20.21 -23.91 -11.52
N ARG A 370 20.86 -25.09 -11.42
CA ARG A 370 21.31 -25.68 -10.13
C ARG A 370 22.28 -24.77 -9.39
N HIS A 371 23.04 -23.93 -10.10
CA HIS A 371 24.00 -23.00 -9.51
C HIS A 371 23.32 -21.83 -8.78
N TYR A 372 22.04 -21.58 -9.04
CA TYR A 372 21.29 -20.45 -8.48
C TYR A 372 20.17 -20.94 -7.55
N SER A 373 19.46 -22.00 -7.94
CA SER A 373 18.37 -22.58 -7.16
C SER A 373 18.19 -24.06 -7.49
N ALA A 374 18.53 -24.93 -6.56
CA ALA A 374 18.39 -26.38 -6.72
C ALA A 374 16.91 -26.80 -6.69
N GLY A 375 16.51 -27.70 -7.59
CA GLY A 375 15.12 -28.15 -7.77
C GLY A 375 14.19 -27.13 -8.45
N ILE A 376 14.70 -25.98 -8.90
CA ILE A 376 13.85 -24.93 -9.46
C ILE A 376 13.14 -25.37 -10.74
N MET A 377 13.80 -26.15 -11.61
CA MET A 377 13.18 -26.58 -12.87
C MET A 377 12.02 -27.54 -12.63
N SER A 378 12.14 -28.45 -11.67
CA SER A 378 11.04 -29.33 -11.25
C SER A 378 9.81 -28.54 -10.77
N ASN A 379 10.02 -27.40 -10.12
CA ASN A 379 8.92 -26.51 -9.74
C ASN A 379 8.39 -25.71 -10.93
N LEU A 380 9.27 -25.11 -11.73
CA LEU A 380 8.89 -24.23 -12.83
C LEU A 380 8.11 -24.97 -13.92
N THR A 381 8.52 -26.17 -14.34
CA THR A 381 7.80 -26.93 -15.38
C THR A 381 6.36 -27.22 -14.99
N ARG A 382 6.09 -27.49 -13.71
CA ARG A 382 4.74 -27.64 -13.17
C ARG A 382 4.01 -26.29 -13.09
N MET A 383 4.63 -25.29 -12.46
CA MET A 383 4.00 -24.00 -12.20
C MET A 383 3.63 -23.23 -13.47
N VAL A 384 4.44 -23.31 -14.53
CA VAL A 384 4.11 -22.64 -15.81
C VAL A 384 2.85 -23.26 -16.42
N GLN A 385 2.67 -24.58 -16.32
CA GLN A 385 1.48 -25.28 -16.80
C GLN A 385 0.25 -24.95 -15.95
N GLU A 386 0.39 -24.91 -14.62
CA GLU A 386 -0.66 -24.46 -13.69
C GLU A 386 -1.12 -23.03 -13.99
N LYS A 387 -0.22 -22.19 -14.50
CA LYS A 387 -0.49 -20.80 -14.91
C LYS A 387 -0.94 -20.66 -16.36
N GLY A 388 -1.22 -21.77 -17.05
CA GLY A 388 -1.78 -21.76 -18.42
C GLY A 388 -0.75 -21.61 -19.54
N TYR A 389 0.55 -21.60 -19.23
CA TYR A 389 1.60 -21.64 -20.24
C TYR A 389 1.88 -23.07 -20.71
N GLN A 390 2.44 -23.19 -21.92
CA GLN A 390 3.09 -24.40 -22.37
C GLN A 390 4.54 -24.13 -22.69
N TYR A 391 5.43 -24.92 -22.10
CA TYR A 391 6.82 -24.90 -22.49
C TYR A 391 7.10 -25.91 -23.63
N TYR A 392 7.95 -25.53 -24.57
CA TYR A 392 8.44 -26.40 -25.64
C TYR A 392 9.97 -26.44 -25.58
N ASP A 393 10.57 -27.63 -25.49
CA ASP A 393 12.00 -27.81 -25.76
C ASP A 393 12.20 -28.09 -27.26
N TRP A 394 13.11 -28.98 -27.62
CA TRP A 394 13.36 -29.41 -28.99
C TRP A 394 13.77 -30.88 -29.02
N ASN A 395 13.52 -31.55 -30.15
CA ASN A 395 13.99 -32.92 -30.40
C ASN A 395 15.10 -32.97 -31.47
N VAL A 396 15.42 -31.84 -32.12
CA VAL A 396 16.56 -31.68 -33.02
C VAL A 396 17.30 -30.40 -32.65
N SER A 397 18.61 -30.51 -32.45
CA SER A 397 19.49 -29.36 -32.28
C SER A 397 20.24 -29.09 -33.58
N SER A 398 20.20 -27.85 -34.07
CA SER A 398 21.06 -27.44 -35.19
C SER A 398 22.55 -27.40 -34.82
N GLY A 399 22.85 -27.25 -33.52
CA GLY A 399 24.19 -27.03 -33.01
C GLY A 399 24.70 -25.60 -33.17
N ASP A 400 23.87 -24.65 -33.61
CA ASP A 400 24.27 -23.24 -33.77
C ASP A 400 24.59 -22.56 -32.44
N ALA A 401 24.08 -23.05 -31.31
CA ALA A 401 24.44 -22.62 -29.96
C ALA A 401 25.86 -22.99 -29.53
N SER A 402 26.55 -23.90 -30.23
CA SER A 402 27.88 -24.39 -29.82
C SER A 402 29.02 -23.37 -29.98
N GLY A 403 28.76 -22.27 -30.68
CA GLY A 403 29.71 -21.18 -30.84
C GLY A 403 29.19 -20.10 -31.80
N ASN A 404 30.01 -19.08 -32.06
CA ASN A 404 29.72 -18.09 -33.10
C ASN A 404 30.24 -18.59 -34.44
N ASN A 405 29.51 -18.29 -35.53
CA ASN A 405 29.89 -18.67 -36.90
C ASN A 405 30.20 -20.17 -37.09
N VAL A 406 29.41 -21.05 -36.45
CA VAL A 406 29.49 -22.49 -36.70
C VAL A 406 29.29 -22.75 -38.20
N PRO A 407 30.15 -23.56 -38.87
CA PRO A 407 30.09 -23.74 -40.31
C PRO A 407 28.70 -24.19 -40.80
N THR A 408 28.20 -23.51 -41.83
CA THR A 408 26.87 -23.74 -42.42
C THR A 408 26.63 -25.22 -42.78
N ALA A 409 27.63 -25.92 -43.31
CA ALA A 409 27.53 -27.35 -43.62
C ALA A 409 27.25 -28.22 -42.39
N ARG A 410 27.84 -27.89 -41.23
CA ARG A 410 27.59 -28.59 -39.96
C ARG A 410 26.17 -28.34 -39.46
N LEU A 411 25.69 -27.09 -39.57
CA LEU A 411 24.33 -26.73 -39.19
C LEU A 411 23.30 -27.48 -40.04
N ILE A 412 23.51 -27.53 -41.35
CA ILE A 412 22.65 -28.29 -42.27
C ILE A 412 22.66 -29.78 -41.90
N ALA A 413 23.84 -30.39 -41.72
CA ALA A 413 23.95 -31.81 -41.39
C ALA A 413 23.22 -32.16 -40.09
N ASN A 414 23.38 -31.36 -39.04
CA ASN A 414 22.71 -31.57 -37.76
C ASN A 414 21.19 -31.37 -37.88
N ALA A 415 20.76 -30.28 -38.49
CA ALA A 415 19.35 -29.93 -38.61
C ALA A 415 18.56 -30.92 -39.49
N THR A 416 19.22 -31.60 -40.44
CA THR A 416 18.62 -32.55 -41.38
C THR A 416 18.80 -34.03 -40.99
N ALA A 417 19.38 -34.30 -39.82
CA ALA A 417 19.67 -35.66 -39.37
C ALA A 417 18.41 -36.47 -39.00
N SER A 418 17.34 -35.81 -38.55
CA SER A 418 16.13 -36.49 -38.10
C SER A 418 15.28 -37.02 -39.25
N ARG A 419 14.59 -38.13 -38.99
CA ARG A 419 13.60 -38.78 -39.87
C ARG A 419 12.23 -38.92 -39.21
N ASN A 420 12.04 -38.30 -38.04
CA ASN A 420 10.77 -38.34 -37.30
C ASN A 420 9.68 -37.57 -38.06
N ASN A 421 8.42 -38.00 -37.95
CA ASN A 421 7.30 -37.28 -38.55
C ASN A 421 7.11 -35.87 -37.96
N GLN A 422 7.31 -35.70 -36.65
CA GLN A 422 7.22 -34.40 -35.97
C GLN A 422 8.61 -33.96 -35.50
N ILE A 423 9.12 -32.87 -36.09
CA ILE A 423 10.48 -32.37 -35.85
C ILE A 423 10.40 -30.94 -35.34
N MET A 424 11.02 -30.66 -34.19
CA MET A 424 11.17 -29.32 -33.63
C MET A 424 12.64 -28.99 -33.55
N ILE A 425 13.10 -28.09 -34.42
CA ILE A 425 14.51 -27.73 -34.56
C ILE A 425 14.80 -26.46 -33.77
N LEU A 426 15.80 -26.54 -32.88
CA LEU A 426 16.35 -25.36 -32.20
C LEU A 426 17.36 -24.65 -33.10
N PHE A 427 17.08 -23.38 -33.38
CA PHE A 427 17.97 -22.39 -33.97
C PHE A 427 17.96 -21.12 -33.11
N HIS A 428 18.88 -20.20 -33.39
CA HIS A 428 18.97 -18.88 -32.80
C HIS A 428 19.08 -17.84 -33.90
N ASP A 429 18.34 -16.74 -33.78
CA ASP A 429 18.38 -15.63 -34.74
C ASP A 429 19.08 -14.39 -34.16
N THR A 430 20.00 -14.57 -33.20
CA THR A 430 20.83 -13.48 -32.66
C THR A 430 21.80 -12.92 -33.69
N ALA A 431 22.38 -11.74 -33.41
CA ALA A 431 23.30 -11.05 -34.32
C ALA A 431 24.52 -11.89 -34.72
N ALA A 432 24.97 -12.81 -33.86
CA ALA A 432 26.14 -13.67 -34.10
C ALA A 432 25.83 -14.94 -34.94
N LYS A 433 24.58 -15.13 -35.38
CA LYS A 433 24.10 -16.37 -36.04
C LYS A 433 23.83 -16.19 -37.53
N ASN A 434 24.75 -15.51 -38.24
CA ASN A 434 24.66 -15.35 -39.69
C ASN A 434 24.64 -16.71 -40.42
N THR A 435 25.43 -17.67 -39.96
CA THR A 435 25.49 -19.02 -40.57
C THR A 435 24.18 -19.80 -40.40
N THR A 436 23.37 -19.50 -39.38
CA THR A 436 22.00 -20.02 -39.24
C THR A 436 21.11 -19.52 -40.38
N VAL A 437 21.18 -18.22 -40.70
CA VAL A 437 20.45 -17.61 -41.82
C VAL A 437 20.88 -18.24 -43.16
N GLU A 438 22.17 -18.50 -43.33
CA GLU A 438 22.73 -19.12 -44.54
C GLU A 438 22.34 -20.60 -44.68
N ALA A 439 22.22 -21.34 -43.56
CA ALA A 439 21.85 -22.76 -43.56
C ALA A 439 20.37 -22.98 -43.87
N LEU A 440 19.51 -22.03 -43.49
CA LEU A 440 18.06 -22.18 -43.46
C LEU A 440 17.45 -22.62 -44.81
N PRO A 441 17.81 -22.03 -45.97
CA PRO A 441 17.29 -22.46 -47.27
C PRO A 441 17.51 -23.96 -47.54
N LYS A 442 18.70 -24.49 -47.24
CA LYS A 442 19.04 -25.89 -47.48
C LYS A 442 18.32 -26.84 -46.54
N VAL A 443 18.09 -26.43 -45.29
CA VAL A 443 17.29 -27.20 -44.33
C VAL A 443 15.84 -27.27 -44.77
N ILE A 444 15.27 -26.15 -45.25
CA ILE A 444 13.89 -26.13 -45.75
C ILE A 444 13.75 -26.99 -47.00
N GLU A 445 14.63 -26.82 -48.00
CA GLU A 445 14.65 -27.62 -49.23
C GLU A 445 14.71 -29.13 -48.94
N HIS A 446 15.60 -29.55 -48.02
CA HIS A 446 15.73 -30.95 -47.63
C HIS A 446 14.41 -31.54 -47.14
N TYR A 447 13.78 -30.90 -46.16
CA TYR A 447 12.54 -31.43 -45.57
C TYR A 447 11.33 -31.29 -46.50
N GLN A 448 11.25 -30.23 -47.31
CA GLN A 448 10.22 -30.12 -48.36
C GLN A 448 10.36 -31.26 -49.38
N SER A 449 11.59 -31.62 -49.78
CA SER A 449 11.82 -32.75 -50.71
C SER A 449 11.36 -34.10 -50.15
N LEU A 450 11.27 -34.21 -48.81
CA LEU A 450 10.78 -35.40 -48.10
C LEU A 450 9.28 -35.35 -47.77
N GLY A 451 8.58 -34.32 -48.22
CA GLY A 451 7.14 -34.11 -48.05
C GLY A 451 6.74 -33.53 -46.69
N TYR A 452 7.64 -32.83 -45.99
CA TYR A 452 7.30 -32.14 -44.75
C TYR A 452 6.67 -30.77 -45.01
N THR A 453 5.75 -30.39 -44.14
CA THR A 453 5.21 -29.02 -44.05
C THR A 453 5.88 -28.25 -42.91
N PHE A 454 5.87 -26.92 -43.00
CA PHE A 454 6.48 -26.04 -42.01
C PHE A 454 5.42 -25.22 -41.29
N LYS A 455 5.22 -25.46 -40.00
CA LYS A 455 4.18 -24.84 -39.18
C LYS A 455 4.78 -24.07 -38.01
N GLY A 456 4.08 -23.01 -37.59
CA GLY A 456 4.28 -22.40 -36.28
C GLY A 456 3.68 -23.28 -35.18
N ILE A 457 4.16 -23.14 -33.94
CA ILE A 457 3.60 -23.83 -32.78
C ILE A 457 2.19 -23.30 -32.50
N ASP A 458 1.27 -24.21 -32.20
CA ASP A 458 -0.10 -23.95 -31.76
C ASP A 458 -0.55 -24.93 -30.65
N ASP A 459 -1.82 -24.86 -30.27
CA ASP A 459 -2.40 -25.67 -29.18
C ASP A 459 -2.43 -27.19 -29.48
N THR A 460 -2.28 -27.59 -30.74
CA THR A 460 -2.28 -28.99 -31.19
C THR A 460 -0.88 -29.54 -31.44
N THR A 461 0.14 -28.69 -31.30
CA THR A 461 1.51 -29.03 -31.63
C THR A 461 2.10 -30.02 -30.64
N PHE A 462 2.75 -31.07 -31.17
CA PHE A 462 3.56 -32.02 -30.42
C PHE A 462 4.55 -31.32 -29.47
N THR A 463 4.68 -31.85 -28.26
CA THR A 463 5.49 -31.23 -27.19
C THR A 463 6.73 -32.07 -26.89
N PRO A 464 7.92 -31.75 -27.43
CA PRO A 464 9.16 -32.47 -27.15
C PRO A 464 9.70 -32.11 -25.76
N HIS A 465 9.06 -32.57 -24.68
CA HIS A 465 9.58 -32.33 -23.33
C HIS A 465 10.82 -33.18 -23.05
N GLN A 466 11.92 -32.51 -22.79
CA GLN A 466 13.14 -33.17 -22.33
C GLN A 466 12.99 -33.56 -20.85
N ARG A 467 13.81 -34.52 -20.41
CA ARG A 467 13.84 -34.89 -19.00
C ARG A 467 14.34 -33.71 -18.17
N VAL A 468 13.60 -33.31 -17.15
CA VAL A 468 14.04 -32.29 -16.19
C VAL A 468 15.26 -32.84 -15.43
N LEU A 469 16.35 -32.07 -15.45
CA LEU A 469 17.62 -32.45 -14.81
C LEU A 469 17.96 -31.53 -13.64
N ASN A 470 17.04 -30.75 -13.08
CA ASN A 470 17.29 -29.98 -11.85
C ASN A 470 16.16 -30.18 -10.83
#